data_AF-A0A521ZB75-F1
#
_entry.id   AF-A0A521ZB75-F1
#
_cell.length_a   1.000
_cell.length_b   1.000
_cell.length_c   1.000
_cell.angle_alpha   90.00
_cell.angle_beta   90.00
_cell.angle_gamma   90.00
#
_symmetry.space_group_name_H-M   'P 1'
#
loop_
_entity.id
_entity.type
_entity.pdbx_description
1 polymer ?
#
loop_
_entity_poly.entity_id
_entity_poly.type
_entity_poly.pdbx_seq_one_letter_code
_entity_poly.pdbx_strand_id
1 'polypeptide(L)'
;MEKFSLEQRVDFLKDIKTKTDQQILLIQLSEKIRAGSELTGQEKKTFQILAAAEKTAWRARRAERAARDVFRVQGEQRRKKETHAKICCGLAALQMAKENEAMRNALRLKAKEVKGVDMAAVDELLGVNHAPSQ
;
A
#
# COMPACT_ATOMS: atom_id res chain seq x y z
N MET A 1 15.71 -11.05 -7.07
CA MET A 1 16.14 -9.63 -7.17
C MET A 1 16.04 -9.20 -8.62
N GLU A 2 15.20 -8.22 -8.93
CA GLU A 2 15.11 -7.65 -10.28
C GLU A 2 16.44 -6.96 -10.61
N LYS A 3 17.08 -7.34 -11.71
CA LYS A 3 18.38 -6.78 -12.13
C LYS A 3 18.14 -5.59 -13.05
N PHE A 4 18.94 -4.53 -12.91
CA PHE A 4 18.88 -3.40 -13.83
C PHE A 4 19.42 -3.82 -15.20
N SER A 5 18.57 -3.71 -16.23
CA SER A 5 18.96 -3.79 -17.65
C SER A 5 18.78 -2.42 -18.30
N LEU A 6 19.83 -1.92 -18.92
CA LEU A 6 19.79 -0.64 -19.62
C LEU A 6 18.87 -0.69 -20.83
N GLU A 7 18.86 -1.82 -21.56
CA GLU A 7 18.00 -2.00 -22.74
C GLU A 7 16.53 -1.95 -22.37
N GLN A 8 16.10 -2.74 -21.37
CA GLN A 8 14.73 -2.71 -20.86
C GLN A 8 14.36 -1.33 -20.31
N ARG A 9 15.34 -0.63 -19.70
CA ARG A 9 15.11 0.73 -19.21
C ARG A 9 14.89 1.72 -20.34
N VAL A 10 15.68 1.62 -21.41
CA VAL A 10 15.54 2.46 -22.60
C VAL A 10 14.20 2.19 -23.29
N ASP A 11 13.79 0.93 -23.44
CA ASP A 11 12.49 0.58 -23.99
C ASP A 11 11.36 1.17 -23.12
N PHE A 12 11.44 1.03 -21.79
CA PHE A 12 10.49 1.72 -20.88
C PHE A 12 10.50 3.25 -21.06
N LEU A 13 11.68 3.86 -21.20
CA LEU A 13 11.78 5.31 -21.37
C LEU A 13 11.13 5.78 -22.66
N LYS A 14 11.07 4.96 -23.72
CA LYS A 14 10.34 5.26 -24.94
C LYS A 14 8.84 5.36 -24.69
N ASP A 15 8.30 4.51 -23.82
CA ASP A 15 6.86 4.42 -23.56
C ASP A 15 6.34 5.51 -22.60
N ILE A 16 7.20 6.19 -21.83
CA ILE A 16 6.74 7.26 -20.93
C ILE A 16 6.41 8.55 -21.69
N LYS A 17 5.31 9.21 -21.30
CA LYS A 17 4.80 10.42 -21.96
C LYS A 17 5.77 11.60 -21.95
N THR A 18 6.45 11.82 -20.83
CA THR A 18 7.37 12.95 -20.64
C THR A 18 8.77 12.44 -20.34
N LYS A 19 9.75 12.89 -21.13
CA LYS A 19 11.16 12.51 -21.02
C LYS A 19 11.99 13.78 -20.84
N THR A 20 13.08 13.68 -20.09
CA THR A 20 14.07 14.77 -20.03
C THR A 20 14.99 14.74 -21.24
N ASP A 21 15.66 15.86 -21.55
CA ASP A 21 16.63 15.92 -22.65
C ASP A 21 17.75 14.87 -22.52
N GLN A 22 18.19 14.61 -21.29
CA GLN A 22 19.18 13.56 -20.97
C GLN A 22 18.64 12.15 -21.29
N GLN A 23 17.36 11.89 -21.04
CA GLN A 23 16.73 10.61 -21.37
C GLN A 23 16.51 10.46 -22.87
N ILE A 24 16.14 11.55 -23.56
CA ILE A 24 16.02 11.58 -25.02
C ILE A 24 17.38 11.27 -25.66
N LEU A 25 18.45 11.93 -25.19
CA LEU A 25 19.80 11.69 -25.69
C LEU A 25 20.28 10.26 -25.40
N LEU A 26 19.97 9.71 -24.23
CA LEU A 26 20.27 8.31 -23.92
C LEU A 26 19.55 7.35 -24.89
N ILE A 27 18.27 7.59 -25.19
CA ILE A 27 17.50 6.80 -26.16
C ILE A 27 18.16 6.88 -27.54
N GLN A 28 18.48 8.07 -28.03
CA GLN A 28 19.09 8.26 -29.34
C GLN A 28 20.44 7.54 -29.47
N LEU A 29 21.31 7.67 -28.46
CA LEU A 29 22.60 6.97 -28.44
C LEU A 29 22.42 5.45 -28.37
N SER A 30 21.44 4.96 -27.60
CA SER A 30 21.09 3.53 -27.57
C SER A 30 20.59 3.02 -28.92
N GLU A 31 19.78 3.79 -29.63
CA GLU A 31 19.27 3.42 -30.96
C GLU A 31 20.38 3.42 -32.00
N LYS A 32 21.31 4.38 -31.93
CA LYS A 32 22.50 4.42 -32.78
C LYS A 32 23.35 3.15 -32.60
N ILE A 33 23.56 2.71 -31.35
CA ILE A 33 24.22 1.43 -31.05
C ILE A 33 23.41 0.24 -31.60
N ARG A 34 22.09 0.21 -31.37
CA ARG A 34 21.20 -0.89 -31.82
C ARG A 34 21.16 -1.01 -33.35
N ALA A 35 21.30 0.11 -34.06
CA ALA A 35 21.40 0.18 -35.52
C ALA A 35 22.80 -0.23 -36.05
N GLY A 36 23.74 -0.61 -35.18
CA GLY A 36 25.10 -1.01 -35.57
C GLY A 36 26.02 0.15 -35.92
N SER A 37 25.63 1.40 -35.63
CA SER A 37 26.47 2.57 -35.88
C SER A 37 27.52 2.75 -34.79
N GLU A 38 28.74 3.11 -35.18
CA GLU A 38 29.77 3.43 -34.21
C GLU A 38 29.51 4.79 -33.55
N LEU A 39 29.59 4.79 -32.22
CA LEU A 39 29.63 6.02 -31.45
C LEU A 39 31.03 6.63 -31.51
N THR A 40 31.10 7.95 -31.67
CA THR A 40 32.35 8.71 -31.50
C THR A 40 32.87 8.58 -30.06
N GLY A 41 34.14 8.92 -29.83
CA GLY A 41 34.73 8.87 -28.49
C GLY A 41 33.97 9.72 -27.46
N GLN A 42 33.45 10.88 -27.87
CA GLN A 42 32.63 11.74 -27.01
C GLN A 42 31.25 11.13 -26.75
N GLU A 43 30.59 10.60 -27.79
CA GLU A 43 29.29 9.93 -27.65
C GLU A 43 29.37 8.71 -26.73
N LYS A 44 30.45 7.91 -26.80
CA LYS A 44 30.67 6.77 -25.90
C LYS A 44 30.76 7.23 -24.43
N LYS A 45 31.52 8.29 -24.16
CA LYS A 45 31.64 8.85 -22.80
C LYS A 45 30.30 9.37 -22.29
N THR A 46 29.58 10.15 -23.11
CA THR A 46 28.26 10.67 -22.78
C THR A 46 27.27 9.53 -22.49
N PHE A 47 27.25 8.50 -23.34
CA PHE A 47 26.41 7.32 -23.17
C PHE A 47 26.68 6.62 -21.82
N GLN A 48 27.95 6.41 -21.47
CA GLN A 48 28.33 5.78 -20.20
C GLN A 48 27.86 6.61 -18.98
N ILE A 49 28.03 7.94 -19.04
CA ILE A 49 27.60 8.84 -17.96
C ILE A 49 26.08 8.79 -17.80
N LEU A 50 25.32 8.90 -18.89
CA LEU A 50 23.86 8.87 -18.87
C LEU A 50 23.33 7.51 -18.38
N ALA A 51 23.94 6.40 -18.82
CA ALA A 51 23.59 5.07 -18.36
C ALA A 51 23.84 4.87 -16.86
N ALA A 52 24.95 5.40 -16.34
CA ALA A 52 25.26 5.35 -14.91
C ALA A 52 24.29 6.21 -14.08
N ALA A 53 23.95 7.41 -14.57
CA ALA A 53 22.96 8.27 -13.95
C ALA A 53 21.59 7.59 -13.87
N GLU A 54 21.13 7.00 -14.98
CA GLU A 54 19.82 6.31 -15.03
C GLU A 54 19.78 5.07 -14.13
N LYS A 55 20.87 4.30 -14.07
CA LYS A 55 21.01 3.18 -13.13
C LYS A 55 20.90 3.63 -11.68
N THR A 56 21.50 4.77 -11.35
CA THR A 56 21.47 5.33 -10.00
C THR A 56 20.07 5.83 -9.65
N ALA A 57 19.42 6.55 -10.56
CA ALA A 57 18.04 7.00 -10.41
C ALA A 57 17.07 5.82 -10.25
N TRP A 58 17.24 4.74 -11.03
CA TRP A 58 16.44 3.53 -10.89
C TRP A 58 16.60 2.88 -9.52
N ARG A 59 17.85 2.77 -9.01
CA ARG A 59 18.13 2.23 -7.67
C ARG A 59 17.51 3.08 -6.57
N ALA A 60 17.61 4.40 -6.67
CA ALA A 60 17.01 5.33 -5.71
C ALA A 60 15.48 5.17 -5.66
N ARG A 61 14.80 5.16 -6.82
CA ARG A 61 13.35 4.94 -6.90
C ARG A 61 12.93 3.55 -6.42
N ARG A 62 13.77 2.53 -6.60
CA ARG A 62 13.52 1.19 -6.06
C ARG A 62 13.60 1.18 -4.54
N ALA A 63 14.63 1.79 -3.97
CA ALA A 63 14.80 1.93 -2.53
C ALA A 63 13.64 2.71 -1.91
N GLU A 64 13.20 3.79 -2.56
CA GLU A 64 12.04 4.58 -2.14
C GLU A 64 10.75 3.76 -2.14
N ARG A 65 10.48 3.01 -3.22
CA ARG A 65 9.32 2.09 -3.28
C ARG A 65 9.37 1.05 -2.17
N ALA A 66 10.53 0.43 -1.97
CA ALA A 66 10.71 -0.56 -0.90
C ALA A 66 10.47 0.06 0.48
N ALA A 67 10.97 1.28 0.74
CA ALA A 67 10.73 1.99 1.99
C ALA A 67 9.23 2.29 2.19
N ARG A 68 8.55 2.81 1.16
CA ARG A 68 7.10 3.06 1.20
C ARG A 68 6.30 1.79 1.46
N ASP A 69 6.67 0.67 0.82
CA ASP A 69 6.03 -0.62 1.04
C ASP A 69 6.21 -1.10 2.49
N VAL A 70 7.39 -0.90 3.09
CA VAL A 70 7.63 -1.23 4.51
C VAL A 70 6.69 -0.42 5.41
N PHE A 71 6.57 0.89 5.21
CA PHE A 71 5.66 1.72 6.02
C PHE A 71 4.19 1.35 5.80
N ARG A 72 3.79 1.03 4.57
CA ARG A 72 2.43 0.55 4.27
C ARG A 72 2.15 -0.76 5.00
N VAL A 73 3.04 -1.74 4.89
CA VAL A 73 2.88 -3.06 5.53
C VAL A 73 2.84 -2.92 7.05
N GLN A 74 3.69 -2.08 7.65
CA GLN A 74 3.66 -1.81 9.09
C GLN A 74 2.33 -1.17 9.51
N GLY A 75 1.84 -0.19 8.74
CA GLY A 75 0.53 0.44 8.98
C GLY A 75 -0.62 -0.56 8.88
N GLU A 76 -0.63 -1.41 7.86
CA GLU A 76 -1.64 -2.47 7.70
C GLU A 76 -1.57 -3.51 8.80
N GLN A 77 -0.38 -3.96 9.19
CA GLN A 77 -0.21 -4.90 10.30
C GLN A 77 -0.69 -4.30 11.63
N ARG A 78 -0.39 -3.02 11.88
CA ARG A 78 -0.88 -2.30 13.06
C ARG A 78 -2.41 -2.23 13.06
N ARG A 79 -3.04 -1.83 11.95
CA ARG A 79 -4.51 -1.79 11.82
C ARG A 79 -5.13 -3.17 12.04
N LYS A 80 -4.52 -4.24 11.50
CA LYS A 80 -4.97 -5.63 11.72
C LYS A 80 -4.90 -6.01 13.21
N LYS A 81 -3.80 -5.70 13.90
CA LYS A 81 -3.65 -5.95 15.34
C LYS A 81 -4.67 -5.17 16.17
N GLU A 82 -4.87 -3.88 15.88
CA GLU A 82 -5.86 -3.05 16.57
C GLU A 82 -7.30 -3.57 16.33
N THR A 83 -7.60 -4.00 15.11
CA THR A 83 -8.91 -4.60 14.78
C THR A 83 -9.12 -5.92 15.53
N HIS A 84 -8.11 -6.78 15.55
CA HIS A 84 -8.17 -8.05 16.29
C HIS A 84 -8.38 -7.79 17.80
N ALA A 85 -7.64 -6.85 18.39
CA ALA A 85 -7.82 -6.49 19.79
C ALA A 85 -9.26 -6.01 20.08
N LYS A 86 -9.82 -5.15 19.22
CA LYS A 86 -11.23 -4.69 19.35
C LYS A 86 -12.23 -5.84 19.27
N ILE A 87 -12.02 -6.79 18.36
CA ILE A 87 -12.87 -7.98 18.23
C ILE A 87 -12.79 -8.82 19.52
N CYS A 88 -11.59 -9.11 20.02
CA CYS A 88 -11.42 -9.89 21.25
C CYS A 88 -12.05 -9.19 22.46
N CYS A 89 -11.85 -7.89 22.63
CA CYS A 89 -12.49 -7.11 23.68
C CYS A 89 -14.02 -7.14 23.54
N GLY A 90 -14.55 -7.02 22.32
CA GLY A 90 -15.98 -7.12 22.04
C GLY A 90 -16.56 -8.48 22.41
N LEU A 91 -15.89 -9.57 22.02
CA LEU A 91 -16.30 -10.94 22.36
C LEU A 91 -16.29 -11.18 23.88
N ALA A 92 -15.25 -10.73 24.57
CA ALA A 92 -15.17 -10.82 26.03
C ALA A 92 -16.30 -10.02 26.70
N ALA A 93 -16.55 -8.79 26.23
CA ALA A 93 -17.63 -7.96 26.74
C ALA A 93 -19.02 -8.59 26.53
N LEU A 94 -19.26 -9.19 25.35
CA LEU A 94 -20.48 -9.93 25.07
C LEU A 94 -20.65 -11.16 25.98
N GLN A 95 -19.56 -11.90 26.25
CA GLN A 95 -19.60 -13.02 27.18
C GLN A 95 -19.96 -12.56 28.60
N MET A 96 -19.36 -11.47 29.08
CA MET A 96 -19.69 -10.90 30.39
C MET A 96 -21.14 -10.38 30.46
N ALA A 97 -21.63 -9.79 29.36
CA ALA A 97 -22.99 -9.26 29.29
C ALA A 97 -24.08 -10.34 29.35
N LYS A 98 -23.77 -11.60 29.00
CA LYS A 98 -24.72 -12.72 29.18
C LYS A 98 -25.08 -12.93 30.64
N GLU A 99 -24.10 -12.76 31.53
CA GLU A 99 -24.21 -13.05 32.97
C GLU A 99 -24.43 -11.79 33.81
N ASN A 100 -24.20 -10.59 33.26
CA ASN A 100 -24.29 -9.32 33.98
C ASN A 100 -25.20 -8.31 33.27
N GLU A 101 -26.35 -8.02 33.88
CA GLU A 101 -27.34 -7.07 33.37
C GLU A 101 -26.82 -5.63 33.25
N ALA A 102 -26.03 -5.16 34.22
CA ALA A 102 -25.44 -3.83 34.16
C ALA A 102 -24.47 -3.69 32.97
N MET A 103 -23.68 -4.74 32.70
CA MET A 103 -22.79 -4.79 31.54
C MET A 103 -23.57 -4.82 30.22
N ARG A 104 -24.66 -5.59 30.17
CA ARG A 104 -25.56 -5.65 29.01
C ARG A 104 -26.18 -4.30 28.67
N ASN A 105 -26.70 -3.60 29.68
CA ASN A 105 -27.29 -2.28 29.54
C ASN A 105 -26.25 -1.22 29.14
N ALA A 106 -25.03 -1.29 29.68
CA ALA A 106 -23.93 -0.41 29.31
C ALA A 106 -23.50 -0.59 27.83
N LEU A 107 -23.38 -1.84 27.36
CA LEU A 107 -23.07 -2.14 25.96
C LEU A 107 -24.19 -1.66 25.03
N ARG A 108 -25.46 -1.89 25.39
CA ARG A 108 -26.61 -1.40 24.62
C ARG A 108 -26.62 0.12 24.53
N LEU A 109 -26.31 0.82 25.62
CA LEU A 109 -26.21 2.29 25.62
C LEU A 109 -25.09 2.76 24.70
N LYS A 110 -23.91 2.12 24.73
CA LYS A 110 -22.82 2.45 23.82
C LYS A 110 -23.12 2.15 22.36
N ALA A 111 -23.86 1.09 22.06
CA ALA A 111 -24.29 0.81 20.70
C ALA A 111 -25.14 1.97 20.13
N LYS A 112 -26.05 2.56 20.91
CA LYS A 112 -26.90 3.69 20.47
C LYS A 112 -26.11 4.93 20.04
N GLU A 113 -24.90 5.11 20.54
CA GLU A 113 -24.01 6.21 20.15
C GLU A 113 -23.33 5.96 18.80
N VAL A 114 -23.35 4.73 18.28
CA VAL A 114 -22.73 4.35 17.02
C VAL A 114 -23.70 4.64 15.86
N LYS A 115 -23.33 5.59 15.01
CA LYS A 115 -24.12 5.98 13.84
C LYS A 115 -24.33 4.79 12.89
N GLY A 116 -25.58 4.51 12.56
CA GLY A 116 -25.95 3.47 11.60
C GLY A 116 -25.90 2.05 12.17
N VAL A 117 -25.81 1.88 13.49
CA VAL A 117 -25.94 0.57 14.11
C VAL A 117 -27.38 0.08 14.03
N ASP A 118 -27.56 -1.20 13.72
CA ASP A 118 -28.85 -1.87 13.84
C ASP A 118 -29.07 -2.28 15.30
N MET A 119 -29.91 -1.50 16.00
CA MET A 119 -30.22 -1.77 17.41
C MET A 119 -31.01 -3.06 17.61
N ALA A 120 -31.77 -3.54 16.61
CA ALA A 120 -32.50 -4.81 16.72
C ALA A 120 -31.52 -5.99 16.74
N ALA A 121 -30.53 -5.98 15.85
CA ALA A 121 -29.46 -6.98 15.85
C ALA A 121 -28.60 -6.92 17.13
N VAL A 122 -28.35 -5.71 17.67
CA VAL A 122 -27.65 -5.55 18.96
C VAL A 122 -28.45 -6.15 20.12
N ASP A 123 -29.76 -5.93 20.15
CA ASP A 123 -30.64 -6.44 21.20
C ASP A 123 -30.73 -7.97 21.16
N GLU A 124 -30.77 -8.55 19.95
CA GLU A 124 -30.69 -10.00 19.72
C GLU A 124 -29.36 -10.57 20.24
N LEU A 125 -28.22 -9.96 19.86
CA LEU A 125 -26.89 -10.38 20.31
C LEU A 125 -26.71 -10.31 21.84
N LEU A 126 -27.35 -9.34 22.49
CA LEU A 126 -27.31 -9.17 23.94
C LEU A 126 -28.36 -10.03 24.67
N GLY A 127 -29.22 -10.75 23.95
CA GLY A 127 -30.27 -11.58 24.53
C GLY A 127 -31.31 -10.78 25.30
N VAL A 128 -31.61 -9.55 24.85
CA VAL A 128 -32.62 -8.70 25.47
C VAL A 128 -33.99 -9.17 25.01
N ASN A 129 -34.55 -10.18 25.68
CA ASN A 129 -35.89 -10.66 25.41
C ASN A 129 -36.89 -9.50 25.49
N HIS A 130 -37.51 -9.16 24.37
CA HIS A 130 -38.77 -8.43 24.39
C HIS A 130 -39.81 -9.41 24.94
N ALA A 131 -40.19 -9.25 26.21
CA ALA A 131 -41.34 -9.95 26.75
C ALA A 131 -42.53 -9.64 25.82
N PRO A 132 -43.24 -10.64 25.27
CA PRO A 132 -44.43 -10.38 24.47
C PRO A 132 -45.43 -9.68 25.39
N SER A 133 -45.84 -8.48 24.98
CA SER A 133 -46.91 -7.73 25.62
C SER A 133 -48.17 -8.61 25.57
N GLN A 134 -48.66 -9.05 26.72
CA GLN A 134 -49.99 -9.66 26.86
C GLN A 134 -51.06 -8.57 26.84
#